data_AF-A0A1V5NEJ7-F1
#
_entry.id   AF-A0A1V5NEJ7-F1
#
_cell.length_a   1.000
_cell.length_b   1.000
_cell.length_c   1.000
_cell.angle_alpha   90.00
_cell.angle_beta   90.00
_cell.angle_gamma   90.00
#
_symmetry.space_group_name_H-M   'P 1'
#
loop_
_entity.id
_entity.type
_entity.pdbx_description
1 polymer ?
#
loop_
_entity_poly.entity_id
_entity_poly.type
_entity_poly.pdbx_seq_one_letter_code
_entity_poly.pdbx_strand_id
1 'polypeptide(L)' 'MVNKKGKLGLTWVGKDEMVRLEPRVLVEALSKSYGDPNTENMLIYGDNLLALKALERDFAGQ' A
#
# COMPACT_ATOMS: atom_id res chain seq x y z
N MET A 1 32.40 -3.01 -6.39
CA MET A 1 31.84 -4.31 -5.98
C MET A 1 31.74 -4.33 -4.46
N VAL A 2 30.52 -4.29 -3.89
CA VAL A 2 30.36 -4.34 -2.43
C VAL A 2 30.57 -5.77 -1.96
N ASN A 3 31.58 -5.96 -1.09
CA ASN A 3 31.99 -7.24 -0.54
C ASN A 3 30.89 -7.76 0.44
N LYS A 4 29.97 -8.59 -0.06
CA LYS A 4 28.92 -9.26 0.75
C LYS A 4 29.44 -10.60 1.29
N LYS A 5 30.40 -10.61 2.22
CA LYS A 5 30.71 -11.83 2.98
C LYS A 5 29.93 -11.81 4.30
N GLY A 6 28.93 -12.69 4.42
CA GLY A 6 28.23 -12.97 5.68
C GLY A 6 26.76 -12.54 5.83
N LYS A 7 26.02 -12.24 4.74
CA LYS A 7 24.56 -11.98 4.86
C LYS A 7 23.75 -13.22 4.50
N LEU A 8 23.17 -13.87 5.50
CA LEU A 8 22.10 -14.85 5.30
C LEU A 8 20.86 -14.10 4.82
N GLY A 9 20.33 -14.48 3.67
CA GLY A 9 19.11 -13.91 3.11
C GLY A 9 18.33 -14.96 2.35
N LEU A 10 17.02 -15.03 2.60
CA LEU A 10 16.13 -15.95 1.90
C LEU A 10 16.07 -15.56 0.41
N THR A 11 16.22 -16.52 -0.50
CA THR A 11 16.14 -16.30 -1.95
C THR A 11 15.05 -17.18 -2.53
N TRP A 12 14.17 -16.62 -3.35
CA TRP A 12 13.08 -17.33 -4.03
C TRP A 12 12.86 -16.71 -5.42
N VAL A 13 12.21 -17.46 -6.33
CA VAL A 13 11.87 -16.98 -7.67
C VAL A 13 10.95 -15.76 -7.56
N GLY A 14 11.27 -14.68 -8.28
CA GLY A 14 10.49 -13.44 -8.25
C GLY A 14 10.75 -12.53 -7.04
N LYS A 15 11.70 -12.85 -6.15
CA LYS A 15 12.02 -12.02 -4.97
C LYS A 15 12.37 -10.57 -5.33
N ASP A 16 13.15 -10.39 -6.39
CA ASP A 16 13.66 -9.08 -6.81
C ASP A 16 12.78 -8.44 -7.89
N GLU A 17 11.65 -9.08 -8.25
CA GLU A 17 10.68 -8.54 -9.20
C GLU A 17 9.79 -7.51 -8.49
N MET A 18 10.09 -6.23 -8.69
CA MET A 18 9.21 -5.16 -8.24
C MET A 18 8.02 -5.03 -9.19
N VAL A 19 6.81 -5.13 -8.65
CA VAL A 19 5.58 -4.78 -9.38
C VAL A 19 5.56 -3.27 -9.60
N ARG A 20 5.56 -2.83 -10.85
CA ARG A 20 5.38 -1.43 -11.20
C ARG A 20 3.92 -1.05 -11.03
N LEU A 21 3.62 -0.28 -10.00
CA LEU A 21 2.27 0.21 -9.74
C LEU A 21 2.04 1.50 -10.52
N GLU A 22 0.89 1.61 -11.18
CA GLU A 22 0.46 2.84 -11.84
C GLU A 22 -0.09 3.84 -10.80
N PRO A 23 0.06 5.16 -11.03
CA PRO A 23 -0.56 6.16 -10.17
C PRO A 23 -2.08 5.99 -10.17
N ARG A 24 -2.68 5.88 -8.99
CA ARG A 24 -4.13 5.81 -8.79
C ARG A 24 -4.55 6.65 -7.58
N VAL A 25 -5.79 7.13 -7.60
CA VAL A 25 -6.35 8.04 -6.59
C VAL A 25 -7.50 7.34 -5.87
N LEU A 26 -7.62 7.56 -4.56
CA LEU A 26 -8.79 7.13 -3.79
C LEU A 26 -9.96 8.04 -4.16
N VAL A 27 -11.08 7.44 -4.56
CA VAL A 27 -12.32 8.16 -4.89
C VAL A 27 -13.39 7.78 -3.89
N GLU A 28 -13.90 8.78 -3.18
CA GLU A 28 -14.98 8.58 -2.22
C GLU A 28 -16.31 8.28 -2.92
N ALA A 29 -17.02 7.26 -2.43
CA ALA A 29 -18.34 6.89 -2.90
C ALA A 29 -19.39 7.29 -1.87
N LEU A 30 -19.80 8.56 -1.86
CA LEU A 30 -20.76 9.13 -0.90
C LEU A 30 -22.09 8.35 -0.82
N SER A 31 -22.51 7.73 -1.93
CA SER A 31 -23.72 6.88 -1.97
C SER A 31 -23.62 5.59 -1.15
N LYS A 32 -22.41 5.20 -0.73
CA LYS A 32 -22.13 4.00 0.07
C LYS A 32 -21.69 4.34 1.50
N SER A 33 -21.63 5.61 1.86
CA SER A 33 -21.30 6.03 3.23
C SER A 33 -22.43 5.65 4.19
N TYR A 34 -22.07 5.19 5.38
CA TYR A 34 -23.01 4.76 6.41
C TYR A 34 -22.50 5.10 7.81
N GLY A 35 -23.40 5.46 8.71
CA GLY A 35 -23.08 5.80 10.10
C GLY A 35 -22.88 7.30 10.33
N ASP A 36 -22.03 7.64 11.31
CA ASP A 36 -21.73 9.03 11.68
C ASP A 36 -20.84 9.69 10.61
N PRO A 37 -21.27 10.80 9.98
CA PRO A 37 -20.47 11.49 8.98
C PRO A 37 -19.18 12.13 9.53
N ASN A 38 -19.02 12.24 10.86
CA ASN A 38 -17.83 12.82 11.48
C ASN A 38 -16.77 11.78 11.85
N THR A 39 -16.96 10.51 11.50
CA THR A 39 -15.96 9.47 11.78
C THR A 39 -14.80 9.52 10.79
N GLU A 40 -13.59 9.20 11.26
CA GLU A 40 -12.40 9.03 10.41
C GLU A 40 -12.26 7.59 9.87
N ASN A 41 -13.18 6.69 10.24
CA ASN A 41 -13.16 5.31 9.78
C ASN A 41 -13.44 5.23 8.28
N MET A 42 -12.60 4.50 7.55
CA MET A 42 -12.71 4.31 6.10
C MET A 42 -12.84 2.83 5.75
N LEU A 43 -13.73 2.51 4.80
CA LEU A 43 -13.78 1.21 4.14
C LEU A 43 -13.32 1.36 2.68
N ILE A 44 -12.20 0.72 2.35
CA ILE A 44 -11.63 0.80 1.00
C ILE A 44 -11.96 -0.48 0.25
N TYR A 45 -12.58 -0.34 -0.93
CA TYR A 45 -12.83 -1.43 -1.84
C TYR A 45 -11.82 -1.42 -2.99
N GLY A 46 -11.01 -2.47 -3.10
CA GLY A 46 -10.04 -2.62 -4.19
C GLY A 46 -8.86 -3.51 -3.79
N ASP A 47 -7.80 -3.44 -4.60
CA ASP A 47 -6.53 -4.10 -4.34
C ASP A 47 -5.80 -3.47 -3.15
N ASN A 48 -5.34 -4.31 -2.23
CA ASN A 48 -4.76 -3.92 -0.95
C ASN A 48 -3.43 -3.19 -1.14
N LEU A 49 -2.59 -3.64 -2.06
CA LEU A 49 -1.27 -3.06 -2.32
C LEU A 49 -1.44 -1.63 -2.88
N LEU A 50 -2.42 -1.45 -3.76
CA LEU A 50 -2.75 -0.13 -4.30
C LEU A 50 -3.36 0.79 -3.24
N ALA A 51 -4.26 0.28 -2.40
CA ALA A 51 -4.83 1.04 -1.30
C ALA A 51 -3.76 1.54 -0.32
N LEU A 52 -2.84 0.66 0.08
CA LEU A 52 -1.73 1.02 0.97
C LEU A 52 -0.81 2.07 0.33
N LYS A 53 -0.53 1.95 -0.97
CA LYS A 53 0.28 2.97 -1.67
C LYS A 53 -0.41 4.32 -1.79
N ALA A 54 -1.73 4.36 -1.94
CA ALA A 54 -2.46 5.63 -1.93
C ALA A 54 -2.46 6.29 -0.55
N LEU A 55 -2.53 5.49 0.53
CA LEU A 55 -2.51 5.97 1.92
C LEU A 55 -1.11 6.33 2.44
N GLU A 56 -0.04 5.89 1.77
CA GLU A 56 1.35 6.06 2.22
C GLU A 56 1.70 7.52 2.52
N ARG A 57 1.23 8.49 1.71
CA ARG A 57 1.53 9.91 1.93
C ARG A 57 0.96 10.44 3.26
N ASP A 58 -0.23 9.99 3.62
CA ASP A 58 -0.99 10.58 4.72
C ASP A 58 -0.68 9.85 6.05
N PHE A 59 -0.32 8.56 5.99
CA PHE A 59 -0.12 7.71 7.18
C PHE A 59 1.32 7.21 7.39
N ALA A 60 2.26 7.42 6.45
CA ALA A 60 3.64 6.95 6.65
C ALA A 60 4.33 7.69 7.82
N GLY A 61 4.94 6.93 8.72
CA GLY A 61 5.69 7.47 9.85
C GLY A 61 4.83 7.97 11.01
N GLN A 62 3.52 7.74 10.97
CA GLN A 62 2.65 7.79 12.14
C GLN A 62 2.88 6.58 13.05
#